data_AF-A0A3B0WSQ6-F1
#
_entry.id   AF-A0A3B0WSQ6-F1
#
_cell.length_a   1.000
_cell.length_b   1.000
_cell.length_c   1.000
_cell.angle_alpha   90.00
_cell.angle_beta   90.00
_cell.angle_gamma   90.00
#
_symmetry.space_group_name_H-M   'P 1'
#
loop_
_entity.id
_entity.type
_entity.pdbx_description
1 polymer ?
#
loop_
_entity_poly.entity_id
_entity_poly.type
_entity_poly.pdbx_seq_one_letter_code
_entity_poly.pdbx_strand_id
1 'polypeptide(L)'
;MTKITQVAVAVIVNQKQQVCISLRHKDAHQGSLWEFPGGKIEHDETVEQALVREIKEELNLEILKSRPLISITHEYTDKKVCLHVNKIVSYRGEAVGMEGQIVKWISFAELSEYDFPKANIPIIKSLQLSDKYLITGNFLDADDYLCKLKKALEKNIKLMQLRLKPGNCEDKTQLQTILTQTSYLCKQSAVKLMLNVPADSIEWVHSNRIEFDGYHLDSKTLISLCTDTINIHDNGKLLSASCHNEEELQYAIKLKADFVVLSPVQKTASHPEMAALGWQTFSDMIEQISVPVYALGGVAEQDIELAWKHGAQGVAAISAFWN
;
A
#
# COMPACT_ATOMS: atom_id res chain seq x y z
N MET A 1 28.37 -6.76 14.28
CA MET A 1 27.10 -6.38 13.62
C MET A 1 27.39 -5.25 12.66
N THR A 2 26.99 -5.37 11.40
CA THR A 2 27.15 -4.29 10.41
C THR A 2 26.31 -3.09 10.85
N LYS A 3 26.90 -1.90 10.95
CA LYS A 3 26.18 -0.68 11.36
C LYS A 3 25.07 -0.38 10.34
N ILE A 4 23.82 -0.30 10.79
CA ILE A 4 22.69 0.08 9.94
C ILE A 4 22.71 1.59 9.77
N THR A 5 22.76 2.05 8.52
CA THR A 5 22.67 3.49 8.23
C THR A 5 21.21 3.91 8.19
N GLN A 6 20.85 4.90 9.00
CA GLN A 6 19.51 5.46 9.05
C GLN A 6 19.41 6.61 8.03
N VAL A 7 18.39 6.59 7.19
CA VAL A 7 18.20 7.55 6.09
C VAL A 7 16.78 8.07 6.15
N ALA A 8 16.60 9.39 6.11
CA ALA A 8 15.30 10.03 6.01
C ALA A 8 15.00 10.35 4.55
N VAL A 9 13.83 9.95 4.06
CA VAL A 9 13.46 10.09 2.64
C VAL A 9 12.13 10.83 2.51
N ALA A 10 12.11 11.88 1.69
CA ALA A 10 10.91 12.67 1.45
C ALA A 10 10.21 12.26 0.14
N VAL A 11 8.95 11.85 0.24
CA VAL A 11 8.06 11.81 -0.91
C VAL A 11 7.25 13.09 -0.98
N ILE A 12 7.64 13.97 -1.89
CA ILE A 12 7.02 15.28 -2.07
C ILE A 12 6.03 15.21 -3.23
N VAL A 13 4.75 15.48 -2.96
CA VAL A 13 3.69 15.47 -3.97
C VAL A 13 3.13 16.88 -4.13
N ASN A 14 3.12 17.40 -5.36
CA ASN A 14 2.58 18.72 -5.66
C ASN A 14 1.05 18.70 -5.87
N GLN A 15 0.46 19.88 -6.08
CA GLN A 15 -0.98 20.03 -6.31
C GLN A 15 -1.48 19.33 -7.60
N LYS A 16 -0.58 19.04 -8.55
CA LYS A 16 -0.89 18.33 -9.81
C LYS A 16 -0.78 16.80 -9.68
N GLN A 17 -0.65 16.26 -8.44
CA GLN A 17 -0.41 14.83 -8.19
C GLN A 17 0.85 14.29 -8.86
N GLN A 18 1.88 15.14 -8.95
CA GLN A 18 3.21 14.73 -9.40
C GLN A 18 4.14 14.60 -8.20
N VAL A 19 5.04 13.63 -8.26
CA VAL A 19 6.09 13.37 -7.27
C VAL A 19 7.41 13.97 -7.72
N CYS A 20 8.12 14.59 -6.78
CA CYS A 20 9.47 15.11 -6.98
C CYS A 20 10.49 13.97 -6.91
N ILE A 21 11.33 13.85 -7.93
CA ILE A 21 12.46 12.92 -7.97
C ILE A 21 13.73 13.65 -8.40
N SER A 22 14.88 13.17 -7.95
CA SER A 22 16.21 13.67 -8.32
C SER A 22 17.04 12.57 -8.98
N LEU A 23 17.93 12.96 -9.90
CA LEU A 23 18.88 12.05 -10.51
C LEU A 23 20.19 12.04 -9.70
N ARG A 24 20.60 10.87 -9.21
CA ARG A 24 21.88 10.70 -8.51
C ARG A 24 23.04 11.16 -9.36
N HIS A 25 23.97 11.90 -8.75
CA HIS A 25 25.27 12.16 -9.35
C HIS A 25 25.98 10.85 -9.73
N LYS A 26 26.74 10.87 -10.83
CA LYS A 26 27.39 9.67 -11.37
C LYS A 26 28.32 8.98 -10.37
N ASP A 27 28.97 9.77 -9.51
CA ASP A 27 29.95 9.29 -8.53
C ASP A 27 29.31 8.81 -7.22
N ALA A 28 27.99 8.97 -7.05
CA ALA A 28 27.27 8.49 -5.88
C ALA A 28 27.08 6.96 -5.94
N HIS A 29 26.75 6.35 -4.79
CA HIS A 29 26.43 4.93 -4.75
C HIS A 29 25.17 4.64 -5.59
N GLN A 30 25.30 3.73 -6.56
CA GLN A 30 24.29 3.50 -7.61
C GLN A 30 23.95 4.79 -8.39
N GLY A 31 24.97 5.53 -8.80
CA GLY A 31 24.84 6.75 -9.59
C GLY A 31 24.07 6.54 -10.91
N SER A 32 23.51 7.64 -11.43
CA SER A 32 22.62 7.64 -12.62
C SER A 32 21.25 6.96 -12.43
N LEU A 33 20.91 6.47 -11.24
CA LEU A 33 19.54 6.08 -10.89
C LEU A 33 18.75 7.29 -10.37
N TRP A 34 17.44 7.24 -10.52
CA TRP A 34 16.53 8.20 -9.92
C TRP A 34 16.26 7.85 -8.46
N GLU A 35 15.99 8.86 -7.64
CA GLU A 35 15.67 8.67 -6.24
C GLU A 35 14.63 9.66 -5.72
N PHE A 36 14.13 9.36 -4.53
CA PHE A 36 13.39 10.31 -3.73
C PHE A 36 14.40 11.11 -2.89
N PRO A 37 14.28 12.45 -2.85
CA PRO A 37 15.17 13.33 -2.09
C PRO A 37 15.28 12.96 -0.60
N GLY A 38 16.43 13.26 0.00
CA GLY A 38 16.71 13.00 1.41
C GLY A 38 18.08 12.40 1.66
N GLY A 39 18.45 12.28 2.92
CA GLY A 39 19.81 11.92 3.30
C GLY A 39 19.91 11.24 4.65
N LYS A 40 21.13 11.15 5.16
CA LYS A 40 21.42 10.38 6.37
C LYS A 40 20.91 11.15 7.59
N ILE A 41 20.36 10.40 8.54
CA ILE A 41 20.00 10.94 9.85
C ILE A 41 21.29 11.10 10.66
N GLU A 42 21.59 12.32 11.09
CA GLU A 42 22.76 12.62 11.92
C GLU A 42 22.54 12.24 13.39
N HIS A 43 23.59 12.40 14.20
CA HIS A 43 23.53 12.11 15.62
C HIS A 43 22.50 13.02 16.31
N ASP A 44 21.62 12.44 17.14
CA ASP A 44 20.53 13.11 17.86
C ASP A 44 19.41 13.74 17.00
N GLU A 45 19.39 13.50 15.68
CA GLU A 45 18.29 13.95 14.82
C GLU A 45 17.09 12.99 14.88
N THR A 46 15.88 13.54 14.95
CA THR A 46 14.67 12.79 14.56
C THR A 46 14.58 12.69 13.04
N VAL A 47 13.74 11.77 12.54
CA VAL A 47 13.45 11.64 11.11
C VAL A 47 12.96 12.98 10.53
N GLU A 48 12.07 13.68 11.25
CA GLU A 48 11.52 14.97 10.82
C GLU A 48 12.59 16.07 10.75
N GLN A 49 13.50 16.11 11.72
CA GLN A 49 14.60 17.09 11.73
C GLN A 49 15.54 16.87 10.55
N ALA A 50 15.94 15.62 10.31
CA ALA A 50 16.74 15.25 9.15
C ALA A 50 16.04 15.61 7.84
N LEU A 51 14.74 15.30 7.69
CA LEU A 51 13.97 15.68 6.49
C LEU A 51 13.97 17.18 6.25
N VAL A 52 13.75 17.99 7.29
CA VAL A 52 13.71 19.46 7.16
C VAL A 52 15.07 19.99 6.68
N ARG A 53 16.17 19.49 7.24
CA ARG A 53 17.53 19.88 6.85
C ARG A 53 17.84 19.44 5.42
N GLU A 54 17.74 18.15 5.13
CA GLU A 54 18.09 17.55 3.84
C GLU A 54 17.28 18.16 2.69
N ILE A 55 15.97 18.31 2.85
CA ILE A 55 15.11 18.87 1.79
C ILE A 55 15.34 20.37 1.58
N LYS A 56 15.78 21.08 2.63
CA LYS A 56 16.20 22.47 2.48
C LYS A 56 17.53 22.57 1.73
N GLU A 57 18.49 21.71 2.05
CA GLU A 57 19.82 21.66 1.44
C GLU A 57 19.76 21.22 -0.02
N GLU A 58 19.06 20.14 -0.34
CA GLU A 58 19.02 19.56 -1.69
C GLU A 58 18.07 20.30 -2.64
N LEU A 59 16.92 20.78 -2.13
CA LEU A 59 15.81 21.26 -2.97
C LEU A 59 15.37 22.70 -2.70
N ASN A 60 15.92 23.36 -1.67
CA ASN A 60 15.48 24.68 -1.20
C ASN A 60 13.98 24.75 -0.82
N LEU A 61 13.39 23.61 -0.43
CA LEU A 61 12.01 23.55 0.04
C LEU A 61 11.93 23.64 1.57
N GLU A 62 10.87 24.29 2.06
CA GLU A 62 10.54 24.32 3.49
C GLU A 62 9.38 23.34 3.75
N ILE A 63 9.63 22.27 4.51
CA ILE A 63 8.59 21.31 4.90
C ILE A 63 7.72 21.92 6.01
N LEU A 64 6.41 21.94 5.80
CA LEU A 64 5.44 22.46 6.78
C LEU A 64 4.72 21.34 7.52
N LYS A 65 4.40 20.25 6.82
CA LYS A 65 3.77 19.05 7.40
C LYS A 65 4.21 17.81 6.65
N SER A 66 4.57 16.78 7.39
CA SER A 66 4.86 15.45 6.88
C SER A 66 4.11 14.39 7.69
N ARG A 67 4.08 13.17 7.16
CA ARG A 67 3.63 11.98 7.88
C ARG A 67 4.45 10.76 7.46
N PRO A 68 4.56 9.72 8.31
CA PRO A 68 5.11 8.44 7.88
C PRO A 68 4.37 7.88 6.66
N LEU A 69 5.11 7.22 5.77
CA LEU A 69 4.59 6.48 4.62
C LEU A 69 4.95 4.99 4.72
N ILE A 70 6.24 4.68 4.87
CA ILE A 70 6.76 3.30 5.00
C ILE A 70 8.18 3.34 5.56
N SER A 71 8.58 2.28 6.25
CA SER A 71 9.97 2.07 6.69
C SER A 71 10.54 0.85 5.97
N ILE A 72 11.75 0.96 5.42
CA ILE A 72 12.33 -0.07 4.54
C ILE A 72 13.74 -0.38 4.99
N THR A 73 13.96 -1.59 5.51
CA THR A 73 15.29 -2.09 5.80
C THR A 73 15.80 -2.91 4.61
N HIS A 74 16.87 -2.45 3.98
CA HIS A 74 17.47 -3.11 2.83
C HIS A 74 18.94 -3.45 3.08
N GLU A 75 19.33 -4.65 2.68
CA GLU A 75 20.70 -5.16 2.81
C GLU A 75 21.32 -5.30 1.41
N TYR A 76 22.32 -4.46 1.16
CA TYR A 76 23.21 -4.57 0.01
C TYR A 76 24.41 -5.45 0.37
N THR A 77 25.17 -5.86 -0.63
CA THR A 77 26.38 -6.68 -0.44
C THR A 77 27.43 -6.03 0.47
N ASP A 78 27.46 -4.69 0.52
CA ASP A 78 28.47 -3.89 1.21
C ASP A 78 27.93 -3.14 2.45
N LYS A 79 26.61 -2.98 2.59
CA LYS A 79 26.00 -2.20 3.67
C LYS A 79 24.53 -2.52 3.91
N LYS A 80 24.05 -2.11 5.08
CA LYS A 80 22.64 -2.17 5.47
C LYS A 80 22.10 -0.77 5.71
N VAL A 81 20.94 -0.47 5.13
CA VAL A 81 20.26 0.83 5.27
C VAL A 81 18.85 0.63 5.78
N CYS A 82 18.34 1.58 6.55
CA CYS A 82 16.94 1.69 6.92
C CYS A 82 16.43 3.05 6.43
N LEU A 83 15.48 3.02 5.49
CA LEU A 83 14.85 4.20 4.93
C LEU A 83 13.58 4.51 5.72
N HIS A 84 13.56 5.67 6.38
CA HIS A 84 12.38 6.23 7.02
C HIS A 84 11.71 7.18 6.04
N VAL A 85 10.65 6.72 5.39
CA VAL A 85 10.04 7.43 4.28
C VAL A 85 8.82 8.19 4.76
N ASN A 86 8.83 9.51 4.61
CA ASN A 86 7.69 10.36 4.94
C ASN A 86 7.08 10.97 3.68
N LYS A 87 5.74 10.99 3.64
CA LYS A 87 5.00 11.78 2.66
C LYS A 87 4.91 13.23 3.14
N ILE A 88 5.35 14.16 2.30
CA ILE A 88 5.22 15.59 2.58
C ILE A 88 3.81 16.03 2.19
N VAL A 89 3.04 16.45 3.19
CA VAL A 89 1.64 16.87 3.05
C VAL A 89 1.55 18.32 2.61
N SER A 90 2.46 19.17 3.10
CA SER A 90 2.56 20.56 2.68
C SER A 90 3.99 21.08 2.83
N TYR A 91 4.35 21.99 1.93
CA TYR A 91 5.67 22.62 1.84
C TYR A 91 5.54 24.02 1.24
N ARG A 92 6.61 24.83 1.34
CA ARG A 92 6.75 26.15 0.71
C ARG A 92 8.01 26.19 -0.17
N GLY A 93 7.94 26.94 -1.27
CA GLY A 93 9.04 27.14 -2.21
C GLY A 93 8.86 26.38 -3.52
N GLU A 94 9.83 26.51 -4.41
CA GLU A 94 9.93 25.77 -5.67
C GLU A 94 11.16 24.87 -5.62
N ALA A 95 11.00 23.61 -6.01
CA ALA A 95 12.10 22.64 -5.96
C ALA A 95 13.18 23.00 -6.98
N VAL A 96 14.40 23.18 -6.52
CA VAL A 96 15.58 23.43 -7.35
C VAL A 96 16.71 22.53 -6.88
N GLY A 97 17.37 21.82 -7.79
CA GLY A 97 18.52 20.98 -7.44
C GLY A 97 19.71 21.85 -7.01
N MET A 98 19.89 22.03 -5.71
CA MET A 98 20.89 22.93 -5.13
C MET A 98 22.33 22.40 -5.24
N GLU A 99 22.49 21.10 -5.49
CA GLU A 99 23.78 20.42 -5.68
C GLU A 99 24.11 20.22 -7.17
N GLY A 100 23.29 20.78 -8.08
CA GLY A 100 23.42 20.60 -9.51
C GLY A 100 22.83 19.29 -10.03
N GLN A 101 22.05 18.58 -9.20
CA GLN A 101 21.28 17.41 -9.61
C GLN A 101 20.07 17.81 -10.48
N ILE A 102 19.70 16.92 -11.40
CA ILE A 102 18.49 17.09 -12.20
C ILE A 102 17.28 16.74 -11.32
N VAL A 103 16.31 17.66 -11.24
CA VAL A 103 15.05 17.47 -10.53
C VAL A 103 13.90 17.38 -11.53
N LYS A 104 12.99 16.42 -11.32
CA LYS A 104 11.78 16.26 -12.12
C LYS A 104 10.54 16.12 -11.25
N TRP A 105 9.43 16.61 -11.78
CA TRP A 105 8.08 16.34 -11.29
C TRP A 105 7.38 15.40 -12.28
N ILE A 106 7.04 14.19 -11.85
CA ILE A 106 6.42 13.17 -12.68
C ILE A 106 5.14 12.63 -12.03
N SER A 107 4.18 12.15 -12.81
CA SER A 107 3.00 11.48 -12.28
C SER A 107 3.34 10.12 -11.65
N PHE A 108 2.43 9.58 -10.83
CA PHE A 108 2.62 8.25 -10.24
C PHE A 108 2.65 7.11 -11.28
N ALA A 109 2.04 7.32 -12.45
CA ALA A 109 2.05 6.33 -13.54
C ALA A 109 3.43 6.29 -14.24
N GLU A 110 4.09 7.43 -14.37
CA GLU A 110 5.42 7.53 -14.99
C GLU A 110 6.53 6.91 -14.12
N LEU A 111 6.30 6.65 -12.83
CA LEU A 111 7.31 6.07 -11.94
C LEU A 111 7.90 4.75 -12.45
N SER A 112 7.12 3.95 -13.19
CA SER A 112 7.60 2.69 -13.78
C SER A 112 8.53 2.88 -14.99
N GLU A 113 8.62 4.09 -15.55
CA GLU A 113 9.46 4.41 -16.70
C GLU A 113 10.88 4.83 -16.30
N TYR A 114 11.16 4.96 -15.00
CA TYR A 114 12.43 5.41 -14.45
C TYR A 114 13.09 4.30 -13.63
N ASP A 115 14.42 4.23 -13.73
CA ASP A 115 15.22 3.26 -12.97
C ASP A 115 15.48 3.76 -11.55
N PHE A 116 14.99 3.02 -10.56
CA PHE A 116 15.18 3.29 -9.15
C PHE A 116 15.98 2.18 -8.46
N PRO A 117 16.67 2.47 -7.34
CA PRO A 117 17.17 1.45 -6.44
C PRO A 117 16.08 0.47 -6.01
N LYS A 118 16.43 -0.81 -5.83
CA LYS A 118 15.49 -1.84 -5.36
C LYS A 118 14.78 -1.47 -4.05
N ALA A 119 15.46 -0.75 -3.15
CA ALA A 119 14.90 -0.27 -1.90
C ALA A 119 13.79 0.77 -2.07
N ASN A 120 13.64 1.40 -3.24
CA ASN A 120 12.61 2.39 -3.52
C ASN A 120 11.33 1.75 -4.10
N ILE A 121 11.38 0.49 -4.56
CA ILE A 121 10.20 -0.20 -5.10
C ILE A 121 9.03 -0.22 -4.12
N PRO A 122 9.21 -0.52 -2.81
CA PRO A 122 8.12 -0.42 -1.84
C PRO A 122 7.55 0.98 -1.67
N ILE A 123 8.37 2.04 -1.84
CA ILE A 123 7.92 3.43 -1.80
C ILE A 123 6.93 3.67 -2.94
N ILE A 124 7.31 3.27 -4.15
CA ILE A 124 6.47 3.40 -5.36
C ILE A 124 5.15 2.67 -5.17
N LYS A 125 5.18 1.43 -4.66
CA LYS A 125 3.96 0.67 -4.34
C LYS A 125 3.08 1.42 -3.32
N SER A 126 3.67 1.93 -2.23
CA SER A 126 2.95 2.69 -1.20
C SER A 126 2.25 3.95 -1.76
N LEU A 127 2.90 4.65 -2.70
CA LEU A 127 2.33 5.85 -3.34
C LEU A 127 1.14 5.56 -4.24
N GLN A 128 1.08 4.35 -4.80
CA GLN A 128 -0.03 3.91 -5.63
C GLN A 128 -1.21 3.38 -4.81
N LEU A 129 -1.09 3.32 -3.48
CA LEU A 129 -2.12 2.83 -2.57
C LEU A 129 -2.81 3.97 -1.82
N SER A 130 -4.09 3.77 -1.51
CA SER A 130 -4.89 4.67 -0.67
C SER A 130 -4.56 4.47 0.81
N ASP A 131 -5.05 5.34 1.68
CA ASP A 131 -5.10 5.12 3.13
C ASP A 131 -6.39 4.41 3.58
N LYS A 132 -7.38 4.30 2.69
CA LYS A 132 -8.63 3.56 2.91
C LYS A 132 -8.72 2.36 1.98
N TYR A 133 -8.84 1.17 2.55
CA TYR A 133 -9.13 -0.05 1.81
C TYR A 133 -10.51 -0.61 2.20
N LEU A 134 -11.51 -0.38 1.36
CA LEU A 134 -12.86 -0.90 1.57
C LEU A 134 -12.90 -2.40 1.30
N ILE A 135 -13.51 -3.18 2.20
CA ILE A 135 -13.84 -4.60 1.95
C ILE A 135 -15.36 -4.73 1.98
N THR A 136 -15.96 -5.27 0.92
CA THR A 136 -17.43 -5.44 0.88
C THR A 136 -17.92 -6.34 2.01
N GLY A 137 -19.00 -5.93 2.65
CA GLY A 137 -19.69 -6.71 3.69
C GLY A 137 -20.81 -7.58 3.11
N ASN A 138 -21.74 -7.99 3.98
CA ASN A 138 -22.90 -8.78 3.56
C ASN A 138 -23.91 -7.90 2.77
N PHE A 139 -24.59 -8.55 1.84
CA PHE A 139 -25.68 -8.00 1.03
C PHE A 139 -26.72 -9.10 0.77
N LEU A 140 -27.97 -8.69 0.54
CA LEU A 140 -29.10 -9.61 0.33
C LEU A 140 -29.16 -10.11 -1.11
N ASP A 141 -29.07 -9.19 -2.06
CA ASP A 141 -29.14 -9.45 -3.50
C ASP A 141 -28.29 -8.43 -4.28
N ALA A 142 -28.37 -8.45 -5.61
CA ALA A 142 -27.62 -7.54 -6.46
C ALA A 142 -28.04 -6.06 -6.28
N ASP A 143 -29.32 -5.79 -6.02
CA ASP A 143 -29.82 -4.42 -5.87
C ASP A 143 -29.38 -3.81 -4.53
N ASP A 144 -29.48 -4.57 -3.44
CA ASP A 144 -28.94 -4.19 -2.12
C ASP A 144 -27.42 -3.97 -2.20
N TYR A 145 -26.70 -4.87 -2.88
CA TYR A 145 -25.26 -4.71 -3.12
C TYR A 145 -24.94 -3.39 -3.83
N LEU A 146 -25.61 -3.09 -4.94
CA LEU A 146 -25.33 -1.89 -5.73
C LEU A 146 -25.71 -0.61 -4.98
N CYS A 147 -26.78 -0.64 -4.20
CA CYS A 147 -27.17 0.47 -3.33
C CYS A 147 -26.08 0.79 -2.29
N LYS A 148 -25.56 -0.25 -1.61
CA LYS A 148 -24.46 -0.11 -0.63
C LYS A 148 -23.16 0.33 -1.29
N LEU A 149 -22.81 -0.23 -2.45
CA LEU A 149 -21.61 0.14 -3.18
C LEU A 149 -21.61 1.63 -3.54
N LYS A 150 -22.71 2.14 -4.10
CA LYS A 150 -22.82 3.57 -4.46
C LYS A 150 -22.59 4.48 -3.23
N LYS A 151 -23.22 4.18 -2.09
CA LYS A 151 -23.02 4.91 -0.83
C LYS A 151 -21.59 4.81 -0.32
N ALA A 152 -20.96 3.64 -0.44
CA ALA A 152 -19.58 3.45 0.00
C ALA A 152 -18.59 4.25 -0.85
N LEU A 153 -18.81 4.34 -2.17
CA LEU A 153 -17.96 5.11 -3.08
C LEU A 153 -18.01 6.63 -2.84
N GLU A 154 -19.09 7.14 -2.25
CA GLU A 154 -19.20 8.55 -1.82
C GLU A 154 -18.21 8.92 -0.69
N LYS A 155 -17.65 7.92 0.03
CA LYS A 155 -16.73 8.12 1.17
C LYS A 155 -15.26 8.34 0.77
N ASN A 156 -15.02 8.81 -0.47
CA ASN A 156 -13.68 9.01 -1.05
C ASN A 156 -12.80 7.75 -1.01
N ILE A 157 -13.39 6.59 -1.26
CA ILE A 157 -12.66 5.33 -1.39
C ILE A 157 -11.88 5.34 -2.71
N LYS A 158 -10.61 4.90 -2.69
CA LYS A 158 -9.76 4.77 -3.89
C LYS A 158 -9.22 3.35 -4.11
N LEU A 159 -9.40 2.47 -3.13
CA LEU A 159 -9.07 1.05 -3.22
C LEU A 159 -10.17 0.25 -2.53
N MET A 160 -10.70 -0.77 -3.21
CA MET A 160 -11.70 -1.65 -2.62
C MET A 160 -11.50 -3.12 -2.99
N GLN A 161 -12.06 -4.00 -2.18
CA GLN A 161 -12.14 -5.43 -2.39
C GLN A 161 -13.60 -5.85 -2.53
N LEU A 162 -13.95 -6.43 -3.67
CA LEU A 162 -15.15 -7.25 -3.79
C LEU A 162 -14.85 -8.63 -3.18
N ARG A 163 -15.42 -8.87 -2.01
CA ARG A 163 -15.32 -10.11 -1.27
C ARG A 163 -16.53 -10.99 -1.53
N LEU A 164 -16.32 -12.09 -2.24
CA LEU A 164 -17.34 -13.09 -2.53
C LEU A 164 -17.12 -14.32 -1.65
N LYS A 165 -18.14 -14.73 -0.90
CA LYS A 165 -18.12 -15.94 -0.08
C LYS A 165 -18.71 -17.14 -0.84
N PRO A 166 -18.41 -18.38 -0.42
CA PRO A 166 -19.18 -19.55 -0.85
C PRO A 166 -20.68 -19.29 -0.65
N GLY A 167 -21.47 -19.42 -1.71
CA GLY A 167 -22.89 -19.03 -1.77
C GLY A 167 -23.17 -17.79 -2.63
N ASN A 168 -22.27 -16.80 -2.67
CA ASN A 168 -22.42 -15.63 -3.56
C ASN A 168 -22.18 -15.96 -5.04
N CYS A 169 -21.60 -17.14 -5.33
CA CYS A 169 -21.18 -17.56 -6.66
C CYS A 169 -22.08 -18.65 -7.29
N GLU A 170 -23.19 -19.02 -6.64
CA GLU A 170 -24.10 -20.09 -7.09
C GLU A 170 -24.95 -19.65 -8.29
N ASP A 171 -25.57 -18.46 -8.20
CA ASP A 171 -26.25 -17.84 -9.33
C ASP A 171 -25.25 -17.10 -10.21
N LYS A 172 -24.95 -17.68 -11.38
CA LYS A 172 -24.01 -17.09 -12.35
C LYS A 172 -24.51 -15.79 -12.97
N THR A 173 -25.82 -15.60 -13.11
CA THR A 173 -26.40 -14.35 -13.62
C THR A 173 -26.24 -13.24 -12.60
N GLN A 174 -26.53 -13.52 -11.32
CA GLN A 174 -26.32 -12.56 -10.25
C GLN A 174 -24.83 -12.20 -10.10
N LEU A 175 -23.95 -13.21 -10.11
CA LEU A 175 -22.51 -13.02 -10.04
C LEU A 175 -22.00 -12.12 -11.17
N GLN A 176 -22.44 -12.36 -12.41
CA GLN A 176 -22.08 -11.55 -13.56
C GLN A 176 -22.55 -10.10 -13.41
N THR A 177 -23.79 -9.89 -12.96
CA THR A 177 -24.30 -8.54 -12.67
C THR A 177 -23.45 -7.82 -11.63
N ILE A 178 -23.18 -8.46 -10.49
CA ILE A 178 -22.38 -7.86 -9.42
C ILE A 178 -21.00 -7.47 -9.94
N LEU A 179 -20.29 -8.39 -10.58
CA LEU A 179 -18.92 -8.14 -11.06
C LEU A 179 -18.88 -7.04 -12.13
N THR A 180 -19.78 -7.11 -13.11
CA THR A 180 -19.81 -6.14 -14.22
C THR A 180 -20.14 -4.74 -13.74
N GLN A 181 -21.14 -4.62 -12.86
CA GLN A 181 -21.55 -3.33 -12.30
C GLN A 181 -20.51 -2.77 -11.33
N THR A 182 -19.85 -3.63 -10.53
CA THR A 182 -18.75 -3.21 -9.65
C THR A 182 -17.60 -2.65 -10.47
N SER A 183 -17.16 -3.39 -11.49
CA SER A 183 -16.10 -2.96 -12.41
C SER A 183 -16.42 -1.60 -13.05
N TYR A 184 -17.65 -1.44 -13.56
CA TYR A 184 -18.12 -0.20 -14.15
C TYR A 184 -18.08 0.98 -13.16
N LEU A 185 -18.67 0.82 -11.97
CA LEU A 185 -18.73 1.88 -10.95
C LEU A 185 -17.34 2.26 -10.41
N CYS A 186 -16.46 1.28 -10.24
CA CYS A 186 -15.06 1.49 -9.85
C CYS A 186 -14.32 2.32 -10.90
N LYS A 187 -14.45 1.96 -12.18
CA LYS A 187 -13.83 2.69 -13.29
C LYS A 187 -14.32 4.14 -13.37
N GLN A 188 -15.64 4.36 -13.23
CA GLN A 188 -16.22 5.71 -13.22
C GLN A 188 -15.72 6.56 -12.05
N SER A 189 -15.47 5.94 -10.90
CA SER A 189 -15.07 6.63 -9.66
C SER A 189 -13.55 6.68 -9.46
N ALA A 190 -12.78 6.17 -10.43
CA ALA A 190 -11.33 5.97 -10.35
C ALA A 190 -10.90 5.22 -9.07
N VAL A 191 -11.58 4.11 -8.77
CA VAL A 191 -11.33 3.22 -7.64
C VAL A 191 -10.70 1.93 -8.13
N LYS A 192 -9.61 1.52 -7.52
CA LYS A 192 -8.97 0.23 -7.79
C LYS A 192 -9.81 -0.91 -7.22
N LEU A 193 -10.13 -1.90 -8.03
CA LEU A 193 -10.94 -3.07 -7.68
C LEU A 193 -10.06 -4.31 -7.49
N MET A 194 -10.01 -4.79 -6.26
CA MET A 194 -9.44 -6.09 -5.89
C MET A 194 -10.54 -7.14 -5.84
N LEU A 195 -10.26 -8.35 -6.33
CA LEU A 195 -11.17 -9.48 -6.23
C LEU A 195 -10.68 -10.49 -5.20
N ASN A 196 -11.53 -10.78 -4.22
CA ASN A 196 -11.38 -11.93 -3.35
C ASN A 196 -12.44 -12.95 -3.75
N VAL A 197 -12.03 -13.87 -4.63
CA VAL A 197 -12.88 -14.89 -5.26
C VAL A 197 -12.39 -16.28 -4.86
N PRO A 198 -13.30 -17.25 -4.65
CA PRO A 198 -12.91 -18.65 -4.51
C PRO A 198 -12.10 -19.13 -5.72
N ALA A 199 -11.14 -20.05 -5.50
CA ALA A 199 -10.22 -20.51 -6.53
C ALA A 199 -10.93 -21.12 -7.76
N ASP A 200 -12.03 -21.83 -7.55
CA ASP A 200 -12.88 -22.42 -8.60
C ASP A 200 -13.61 -21.39 -9.48
N SER A 201 -13.61 -20.12 -9.07
CA SER A 201 -14.28 -19.02 -9.77
C SER A 201 -13.33 -18.18 -10.61
N ILE A 202 -12.00 -18.36 -10.47
CA ILE A 202 -10.97 -17.57 -11.16
C ILE A 202 -11.09 -17.72 -12.69
N GLU A 203 -11.12 -18.95 -13.20
CA GLU A 203 -11.24 -19.22 -14.65
C GLU A 203 -12.51 -18.61 -15.24
N TRP A 204 -13.62 -18.63 -14.49
CA TRP A 204 -14.87 -18.05 -14.91
C TRP A 204 -14.77 -16.52 -15.01
N VAL A 205 -14.13 -15.85 -14.03
CA VAL A 205 -13.91 -14.40 -14.04
C VAL A 205 -13.09 -13.98 -15.26
N HIS A 206 -11.97 -14.68 -15.54
CA HIS A 206 -11.14 -14.40 -16.71
C HIS A 206 -11.90 -14.59 -18.02
N SER A 207 -12.65 -15.69 -18.14
CA SER A 207 -13.41 -16.01 -19.35
C SER A 207 -14.48 -14.97 -19.69
N ASN A 208 -14.97 -14.24 -18.68
CA ASN A 208 -15.97 -13.18 -18.84
C ASN A 208 -15.38 -11.78 -19.07
N ARG A 209 -14.05 -11.64 -19.17
CA ARG A 209 -13.35 -10.38 -19.50
C ARG A 209 -13.74 -9.18 -18.60
N ILE A 210 -14.01 -9.43 -17.34
CA ILE A 210 -14.30 -8.37 -16.36
C ILE A 210 -13.00 -7.61 -16.06
N GLU A 211 -13.04 -6.28 -16.13
CA GLU A 211 -11.89 -5.44 -15.75
C GLU A 211 -11.81 -5.30 -14.22
N PHE A 212 -10.63 -5.54 -13.65
CA PHE A 212 -10.30 -5.35 -12.23
C PHE A 212 -8.79 -5.11 -12.10
N ASP A 213 -8.32 -4.63 -10.97
CA ASP A 213 -6.93 -4.19 -10.76
C ASP A 213 -6.05 -5.25 -10.09
N GLY A 214 -6.64 -6.16 -9.32
CA GLY A 214 -5.86 -7.22 -8.67
C GLY A 214 -6.65 -8.29 -7.94
N TYR A 215 -5.91 -9.24 -7.38
CA TYR A 215 -6.43 -10.33 -6.55
C TYR A 215 -6.09 -10.11 -5.08
N HIS A 216 -7.01 -10.48 -4.21
CA HIS A 216 -6.76 -10.57 -2.78
C HIS A 216 -6.95 -12.02 -2.32
N LEU A 217 -5.89 -12.59 -1.75
CA LEU A 217 -5.89 -13.93 -1.19
C LEU A 217 -6.33 -13.89 0.27
N ASP A 218 -7.26 -14.77 0.66
CA ASP A 218 -7.43 -15.05 2.09
C ASP A 218 -6.23 -15.85 2.64
N SER A 219 -6.12 -15.91 3.97
CA SER A 219 -4.99 -16.56 4.65
C SER A 219 -4.85 -18.05 4.26
N LYS A 220 -5.96 -18.78 4.11
CA LYS A 220 -5.95 -20.20 3.71
C LYS A 220 -5.38 -20.39 2.30
N THR A 221 -5.84 -19.56 1.38
CA THR A 221 -5.42 -19.57 -0.02
C THR A 221 -3.95 -19.16 -0.13
N LEU A 222 -3.54 -18.12 0.60
CA LEU A 222 -2.14 -17.68 0.70
C LEU A 222 -1.20 -18.84 1.10
N ILE A 223 -1.55 -19.57 2.16
CA ILE A 223 -0.74 -20.69 2.67
C ILE A 223 -0.61 -21.79 1.60
N SER A 224 -1.74 -22.23 1.02
CA SER A 224 -1.76 -23.28 -0.01
C SER A 224 -0.90 -22.93 -1.22
N LEU A 225 -0.94 -21.67 -1.67
CA LEU A 225 -0.19 -21.23 -2.84
C LEU A 225 1.28 -20.95 -2.55
N CYS A 226 1.66 -20.76 -1.29
CA CYS A 226 3.06 -20.62 -0.92
C CYS A 226 3.77 -21.97 -0.80
N THR A 227 3.00 -23.04 -0.56
CA THR A 227 3.47 -24.43 -0.51
C THR A 227 3.52 -25.07 -1.89
N ASP A 228 2.54 -24.79 -2.74
CA ASP A 228 2.49 -25.29 -4.11
C ASP A 228 3.12 -24.24 -5.03
N THR A 229 4.07 -24.61 -5.89
CA THR A 229 4.88 -23.69 -6.72
C THR A 229 4.07 -23.00 -7.85
N ILE A 230 2.93 -22.39 -7.52
CA ILE A 230 1.97 -21.77 -8.43
C ILE A 230 2.26 -20.27 -8.47
N ASN A 231 2.60 -19.77 -9.65
CA ASN A 231 2.82 -18.35 -9.87
C ASN A 231 1.51 -17.68 -10.31
N ILE A 232 0.96 -16.81 -9.47
CA ILE A 232 -0.32 -16.10 -9.70
C ILE A 232 -0.07 -14.70 -10.27
N HIS A 233 1.19 -14.34 -10.51
CA HIS A 233 1.51 -13.06 -11.15
C HIS A 233 1.03 -13.07 -12.60
N ASP A 234 -0.20 -12.63 -12.81
CA ASP A 234 -0.69 -12.16 -14.10
C ASP A 234 -0.02 -10.81 -14.40
N ASN A 235 0.52 -10.66 -15.62
CA ASN A 235 1.43 -9.59 -16.05
C ASN A 235 0.82 -8.18 -15.92
N GLY A 236 0.72 -7.65 -14.70
CA GLY A 236 0.26 -6.30 -14.38
C GLY A 236 -0.88 -6.21 -13.34
N LYS A 237 -1.35 -7.33 -12.76
CA LYS A 237 -2.36 -7.30 -11.69
C LYS A 237 -1.69 -7.12 -10.33
N LEU A 238 -2.33 -6.35 -9.45
CA LEU A 238 -1.94 -6.27 -8.04
C LEU A 238 -2.24 -7.60 -7.33
N LEU A 239 -1.39 -7.96 -6.38
CA LEU A 239 -1.61 -9.08 -5.48
C LEU A 239 -1.62 -8.60 -4.03
N SER A 240 -2.65 -8.94 -3.29
CA SER A 240 -2.71 -8.72 -1.84
C SER A 240 -3.11 -9.97 -1.07
N ALA A 241 -2.82 -9.99 0.21
CA ALA A 241 -3.18 -11.12 1.07
C ALA A 241 -3.60 -10.70 2.47
N SER A 242 -4.48 -11.50 3.07
CA SER A 242 -4.78 -11.44 4.50
C SER A 242 -3.75 -12.22 5.29
N CYS A 243 -3.22 -11.59 6.34
CA CYS A 243 -2.26 -12.20 7.27
C CYS A 243 -2.73 -12.00 8.72
N HIS A 244 -2.41 -12.97 9.57
CA HIS A 244 -2.78 -12.97 11.00
C HIS A 244 -1.59 -13.11 11.96
N ASN A 245 -0.41 -13.45 11.45
CA ASN A 245 0.81 -13.68 12.21
C ASN A 245 2.05 -13.41 11.33
N GLU A 246 3.24 -13.50 11.93
CA GLU A 246 4.51 -13.27 11.23
C GLU A 246 4.78 -14.28 10.12
N GLU A 247 4.40 -15.55 10.31
CA GLU A 247 4.59 -16.61 9.32
C GLU A 247 3.82 -16.32 8.02
N GLU A 248 2.55 -15.94 8.14
CA GLU A 248 1.71 -15.54 7.01
C GLU A 248 2.22 -14.29 6.31
N LEU A 249 2.78 -13.33 7.05
CA LEU A 249 3.44 -12.17 6.47
C LEU A 249 4.64 -12.60 5.60
N GLN A 250 5.46 -13.54 6.07
CA GLN A 250 6.56 -14.09 5.27
C GLN A 250 6.06 -14.82 4.02
N TYR A 251 4.95 -15.55 4.10
CA TYR A 251 4.33 -16.18 2.92
C TYR A 251 3.89 -15.16 1.88
N ALA A 252 3.26 -14.05 2.30
CA ALA A 252 2.85 -12.99 1.38
C ALA A 252 4.06 -12.31 0.72
N ILE A 253 5.14 -12.07 1.48
CA ILE A 253 6.41 -11.52 0.93
C ILE A 253 7.03 -12.50 -0.08
N LYS A 254 7.05 -13.80 0.22
CA LYS A 254 7.57 -14.84 -0.68
C LYS A 254 6.77 -14.92 -1.99
N LEU A 255 5.45 -14.73 -1.93
CA LEU A 255 4.58 -14.61 -3.11
C LEU A 255 4.66 -13.23 -3.77
N LYS A 256 5.50 -12.32 -3.28
CA LYS A 256 5.68 -10.95 -3.80
C LYS A 256 4.37 -10.16 -3.83
N ALA A 257 3.54 -10.29 -2.79
CA ALA A 257 2.37 -9.44 -2.62
C ALA A 257 2.76 -7.95 -2.71
N ASP A 258 1.92 -7.16 -3.36
CA ASP A 258 2.07 -5.71 -3.49
C ASP A 258 1.70 -4.97 -2.21
N PHE A 259 0.76 -5.52 -1.44
CA PHE A 259 0.44 -5.09 -0.09
C PHE A 259 -0.22 -6.22 0.69
N VAL A 260 -0.30 -6.09 2.01
CA VAL A 260 -0.94 -7.07 2.90
C VAL A 260 -1.92 -6.40 3.84
N VAL A 261 -2.80 -7.20 4.42
CA VAL A 261 -3.77 -6.78 5.42
C VAL A 261 -3.55 -7.59 6.68
N LEU A 262 -3.13 -6.94 7.76
CA LEU A 262 -2.84 -7.59 9.03
C LEU A 262 -3.99 -7.37 10.02
N SER A 263 -4.49 -8.46 10.59
CA SER A 263 -5.68 -8.45 11.45
C SER A 263 -5.73 -9.59 12.46
N PRO A 264 -6.52 -9.46 13.54
CA PRO A 264 -7.24 -8.27 13.98
C PRO A 264 -6.36 -7.34 14.83
N VAL A 265 -6.35 -6.04 14.52
CA VAL A 265 -5.63 -5.03 15.33
C VAL A 265 -6.35 -4.77 16.65
N GLN A 266 -7.68 -4.62 16.59
CA GLN A 266 -8.57 -4.43 17.73
C GLN A 266 -9.67 -5.51 17.73
N LYS A 267 -10.40 -5.64 18.84
CA LYS A 267 -11.53 -6.59 18.94
C LYS A 267 -12.56 -6.30 17.84
N THR A 268 -13.05 -7.36 17.19
CA THR A 268 -13.96 -7.22 16.04
C THR A 268 -15.07 -8.25 16.09
N ALA A 269 -16.28 -7.85 15.67
CA ALA A 269 -17.42 -8.76 15.55
C ALA A 269 -17.26 -9.78 14.41
N SER A 270 -16.40 -9.52 13.42
CA SER A 270 -16.16 -10.45 12.30
C SER A 270 -15.36 -11.69 12.71
N HIS A 271 -14.55 -11.60 13.77
CA HIS A 271 -13.72 -12.67 14.31
C HIS A 271 -13.63 -12.54 15.85
N PRO A 272 -14.73 -12.84 16.59
CA PRO A 272 -14.81 -12.58 18.03
C PRO A 272 -13.88 -13.49 18.87
N GLU A 273 -13.55 -14.67 18.33
CA GLU A 273 -12.69 -15.67 18.99
C GLU A 273 -11.19 -15.33 18.91
N MET A 274 -10.78 -14.41 18.04
CA MET A 274 -9.38 -14.04 17.87
C MET A 274 -8.97 -12.95 18.87
N ALA A 275 -7.87 -13.17 19.58
CA ALA A 275 -7.24 -12.13 20.38
C ALA A 275 -6.77 -10.98 19.47
N ALA A 276 -7.06 -9.75 19.88
CA ALA A 276 -6.57 -8.56 19.18
C ALA A 276 -5.06 -8.40 19.39
N LEU A 277 -4.34 -8.07 18.33
CA LEU A 277 -2.89 -7.82 18.38
C LEU A 277 -2.54 -6.61 19.25
N GLY A 278 -3.32 -5.54 19.13
CA GLY A 278 -2.97 -4.21 19.63
C GLY A 278 -1.97 -3.51 18.70
N TRP A 279 -1.93 -2.17 18.78
CA TRP A 279 -1.12 -1.34 17.89
C TRP A 279 0.39 -1.53 18.06
N GLN A 280 0.86 -1.79 19.29
CA GLN A 280 2.29 -2.02 19.53
C GLN A 280 2.74 -3.31 18.85
N THR A 281 2.09 -4.44 19.14
CA THR A 281 2.38 -5.73 18.50
C THR A 281 2.25 -5.65 16.98
N PHE A 282 1.23 -4.93 16.47
CA PHE A 282 1.10 -4.67 15.03
C PHE A 282 2.35 -3.99 14.46
N SER A 283 2.83 -2.93 15.12
CA SER A 283 4.02 -2.18 14.71
C SER A 283 5.28 -3.05 14.75
N ASP A 284 5.44 -3.83 15.82
CA ASP A 284 6.61 -4.71 16.01
C ASP A 284 6.67 -5.78 14.90
N MET A 285 5.52 -6.36 14.53
CA MET A 285 5.44 -7.39 13.48
C MET A 285 5.79 -6.87 12.08
N ILE A 286 5.54 -5.60 11.79
CA ILE A 286 5.74 -5.03 10.45
C ILE A 286 7.05 -4.25 10.31
N GLU A 287 7.78 -4.02 11.41
CA GLU A 287 9.00 -3.20 11.43
C GLU A 287 10.05 -3.67 10.40
N GLN A 288 10.18 -4.99 10.22
CA GLN A 288 11.16 -5.59 9.29
C GLN A 288 10.57 -5.94 7.93
N ILE A 289 9.33 -5.50 7.65
CA ILE A 289 8.61 -5.82 6.41
C ILE A 289 8.61 -4.61 5.49
N SER A 290 9.14 -4.79 4.30
CA SER A 290 9.18 -3.76 3.25
C SER A 290 7.99 -3.82 2.29
N VAL A 291 6.85 -4.32 2.75
CA VAL A 291 5.59 -4.41 1.96
C VAL A 291 4.55 -3.54 2.66
N PRO A 292 3.80 -2.69 1.95
CA PRO A 292 2.75 -1.89 2.55
C PRO A 292 1.73 -2.75 3.31
N VAL A 293 1.40 -2.37 4.55
CA VAL A 293 0.47 -3.11 5.41
C VAL A 293 -0.74 -2.26 5.77
N TYR A 294 -1.94 -2.74 5.53
CA TYR A 294 -3.16 -2.14 6.09
C TYR A 294 -3.51 -2.77 7.43
N ALA A 295 -3.87 -1.92 8.40
CA ALA A 295 -4.48 -2.36 9.65
C ALA A 295 -5.94 -2.76 9.41
N LEU A 296 -6.34 -3.95 9.86
CA LEU A 296 -7.72 -4.43 9.78
C LEU A 296 -8.17 -5.06 11.11
N GLY A 297 -9.48 -4.98 11.37
CA GLY A 297 -10.13 -5.59 12.53
C GLY A 297 -10.30 -4.60 13.66
N GLY A 298 -11.56 -4.16 13.87
CA GLY A 298 -11.92 -3.21 14.92
C GLY A 298 -11.40 -1.78 14.71
N VAL A 299 -10.94 -1.44 13.50
CA VAL A 299 -10.44 -0.12 13.10
C VAL A 299 -11.40 0.56 12.12
N ALA A 300 -11.37 1.89 12.07
CA ALA A 300 -12.20 2.74 11.23
C ALA A 300 -11.45 3.99 10.74
N GLU A 301 -12.15 4.89 10.06
CA GLU A 301 -11.55 6.10 9.45
C GLU A 301 -10.79 6.97 10.46
N GLN A 302 -11.31 7.12 11.67
CA GLN A 302 -10.68 7.90 12.72
C GLN A 302 -9.31 7.35 13.17
N ASP A 303 -9.02 6.08 12.88
CA ASP A 303 -7.77 5.41 13.27
C ASP A 303 -6.65 5.59 12.24
N ILE A 304 -6.90 6.24 11.09
CA ILE A 304 -5.91 6.35 10.01
C ILE A 304 -4.60 7.02 10.47
N GLU A 305 -4.69 8.13 11.22
CA GLU A 305 -3.48 8.80 11.71
C GLU A 305 -2.70 7.95 12.72
N LEU A 306 -3.41 7.17 13.53
CA LEU A 306 -2.80 6.21 14.46
C LEU A 306 -2.13 5.07 13.69
N ALA A 307 -2.79 4.55 12.64
CA ALA A 307 -2.26 3.52 11.77
C ALA A 307 -0.93 3.95 11.13
N TRP A 308 -0.84 5.19 10.62
CA TRP A 308 0.42 5.72 10.07
C TRP A 308 1.54 5.79 11.10
N LYS A 309 1.24 6.19 12.34
CA LYS A 309 2.23 6.24 13.44
C LYS A 309 2.78 4.86 13.80
N HIS A 310 1.99 3.81 13.58
CA HIS A 310 2.38 2.41 13.77
C HIS A 310 2.86 1.74 12.47
N GLY A 311 3.23 2.52 11.45
CA GLY A 311 3.86 2.03 10.22
C GLY A 311 2.90 1.45 9.17
N ALA A 312 1.58 1.50 9.40
CA ALA A 312 0.60 1.05 8.42
C ALA A 312 0.50 2.02 7.24
N GLN A 313 0.18 1.49 6.05
CA GLN A 313 -0.26 2.27 4.88
C GLN A 313 -1.55 3.04 5.18
N GLY A 314 -2.44 2.43 5.97
CA GLY A 314 -3.73 2.98 6.34
C GLY A 314 -4.62 1.91 6.97
N VAL A 315 -5.94 2.11 6.85
CA VAL A 315 -6.96 1.24 7.45
C VAL A 315 -7.74 0.49 6.36
N ALA A 316 -7.87 -0.82 6.54
CA ALA A 316 -8.83 -1.63 5.83
C ALA A 316 -10.02 -1.93 6.73
N ALA A 317 -11.25 -1.82 6.21
CA ALA A 317 -12.44 -2.06 7.00
C ALA A 317 -13.62 -2.58 6.16
N ILE A 318 -14.47 -3.37 6.83
CA ILE A 318 -15.77 -3.80 6.31
C ILE A 318 -16.84 -2.83 6.79
N SER A 319 -17.26 -2.93 8.05
CA SER A 319 -18.41 -2.19 8.59
C SER A 319 -18.24 -0.67 8.52
N ALA A 320 -17.05 -0.14 8.78
CA ALA A 320 -16.82 1.31 8.78
C ALA A 320 -16.98 1.94 7.38
N PHE A 321 -16.66 1.20 6.31
CA PHE A 321 -16.69 1.73 4.95
C PHE A 321 -17.91 1.23 4.14
N TRP A 322 -18.37 0.00 4.37
CA TRP A 322 -19.45 -0.64 3.61
C TRP A 322 -20.86 -0.25 4.06
N ASN A 323 -21.05 0.01 5.37
CA ASN A 323 -22.36 0.31 5.95
C ASN A 323 -22.69 1.80 5.92
#